data_AF-A0A139PGX1-F1
#
_entry.id   AF-A0A139PGX1-F1
#
_cell.length_a   1.000
_cell.length_b   1.000
_cell.length_c   1.000
_cell.angle_alpha   90.00
_cell.angle_beta   90.00
_cell.angle_gamma   90.00
#
_symmetry.space_group_name_H-M   'P 1'
#
loop_
_entity.id
_entity.type
_entity.pdbx_description
1 polymer ?
#
loop_
_entity_poly.entity_id
_entity_poly.type
_entity_poly.pdbx_seq_one_letter_code
_entity_poly.pdbx_strand_id
1 'polypeptide(L)'
;MNVPSAAETDWDLQGLVGWNPDYDDPSTYLDTLQPSSPDQTKTYLGFAGGVDNASAKAVGLDEFAKLLDDAEKETQDVVTRYDKFAAAQAWLTDSALVIPTMTSSGAGTVVSKVVPFSGPSSQTGNKGSTYFKYVEVQDEPVTKKQYDQAREKWLKEKADSNKKAQQELEKHVK
;
A
#
# COMPACT_ATOMS: atom_id res chain seq x y z
N MET A 1 -23.46 12.83 8.91
CA MET A 1 -22.52 13.59 9.75
C MET A 1 -21.76 14.50 8.79
N ASN A 2 -21.68 15.82 9.01
CA ASN A 2 -20.96 16.70 8.09
C ASN A 2 -19.46 16.45 8.27
N VAL A 3 -18.87 15.57 7.46
CA VAL A 3 -17.44 15.28 7.52
C VAL A 3 -16.71 16.46 6.90
N PRO A 4 -15.84 17.17 7.63
CA PRO A 4 -15.09 18.30 7.07
C PRO A 4 -14.08 17.81 6.01
N SER A 5 -13.89 18.61 4.96
CA SER A 5 -12.91 18.39 3.88
C SER A 5 -11.47 18.52 4.39
N ALA A 6 -10.49 18.09 3.59
CA ALA A 6 -9.08 18.27 3.93
C ALA A 6 -8.75 19.76 4.16
N ALA A 7 -9.30 20.67 3.35
CA ALA A 7 -9.12 22.10 3.55
C ALA A 7 -9.75 22.63 4.86
N GLU A 8 -10.83 22.00 5.34
CA GLU A 8 -11.48 22.36 6.61
C GLU A 8 -10.76 21.74 7.83
N THR A 9 -9.90 20.74 7.63
CA THR A 9 -9.23 19.99 8.72
C THR A 9 -7.70 19.95 8.66
N ASP A 10 -7.09 20.58 7.66
CA ASP A 10 -5.65 20.79 7.51
C ASP A 10 -4.82 19.49 7.64
N TRP A 11 -5.18 18.47 6.86
CA TRP A 11 -4.42 17.21 6.80
C TRP A 11 -3.92 16.90 5.38
N ASP A 12 -2.68 16.40 5.32
CA ASP A 12 -2.10 15.80 4.11
C ASP A 12 -2.33 14.28 4.06
N LEU A 13 -2.38 13.63 5.23
CA LEU A 13 -2.70 12.21 5.39
C LEU A 13 -3.76 12.02 6.49
N GLN A 14 -4.84 11.32 6.16
CA GLN A 14 -5.88 10.94 7.12
C GLN A 14 -5.64 9.53 7.63
N GLY A 15 -5.40 9.39 8.95
CA GLY A 15 -5.09 8.11 9.59
C GLY A 15 -6.29 7.40 10.23
N LEU A 16 -7.44 8.06 10.36
CA LEU A 16 -8.63 7.53 11.03
C LEU A 16 -9.70 7.02 10.04
N VAL A 17 -9.25 6.38 8.98
CA VAL A 17 -10.13 5.84 7.93
C VAL A 17 -10.11 4.32 8.00
N GLY A 18 -11.29 3.77 8.27
CA GLY A 18 -11.54 2.34 8.34
C GLY A 18 -12.88 2.02 7.70
N TRP A 19 -12.98 0.81 7.16
CA TRP A 19 -14.20 0.29 6.56
C TRP A 19 -14.38 -1.16 6.98
N ASN A 20 -15.61 -1.51 7.36
CA ASN A 20 -16.03 -2.90 7.56
C ASN A 20 -16.95 -3.28 6.41
N PRO A 21 -16.89 -4.53 5.93
CA PRO A 21 -17.73 -4.94 4.82
C PRO A 21 -19.19 -4.95 5.27
N ASP A 22 -20.06 -4.39 4.45
CA ASP A 22 -21.51 -4.46 4.65
C ASP A 22 -22.07 -5.82 4.17
N TYR A 23 -21.39 -6.47 3.23
CA TYR A 23 -21.74 -7.77 2.64
C TYR A 23 -20.51 -8.45 2.03
N ASP A 24 -20.59 -9.76 1.76
CA ASP A 24 -19.48 -10.58 1.27
C ASP A 24 -19.24 -10.46 -0.25
N ASP A 25 -18.87 -9.27 -0.72
CA ASP A 25 -18.46 -9.02 -2.12
C ASP A 25 -17.34 -7.97 -2.16
N PRO A 26 -16.36 -8.05 -3.09
CA PRO A 26 -15.31 -7.03 -3.23
C PRO A 26 -15.82 -5.59 -3.37
N SER A 27 -16.99 -5.41 -3.99
CA SER A 27 -17.62 -4.11 -4.21
C SER A 27 -17.86 -3.35 -2.91
N THR A 28 -18.12 -4.06 -1.79
CA THR A 28 -18.34 -3.44 -0.48
C THR A 28 -17.17 -2.54 -0.06
N TYR A 29 -15.94 -2.85 -0.48
CA TYR A 29 -14.76 -2.03 -0.23
C TYR A 29 -14.51 -1.05 -1.38
N LEU A 30 -14.54 -1.53 -2.62
CA LEU A 30 -14.12 -0.75 -3.78
C LEU A 30 -15.06 0.43 -4.06
N ASP A 31 -16.36 0.27 -3.81
CA ASP A 31 -17.36 1.30 -4.12
C ASP A 31 -17.30 2.49 -3.15
N THR A 32 -16.61 2.34 -2.02
CA THR A 32 -16.41 3.42 -1.04
C THR A 32 -15.67 4.62 -1.65
N LEU A 33 -14.91 4.41 -2.72
CA LEU A 33 -14.15 5.46 -3.42
C LEU A 33 -14.78 5.85 -4.76
N GLN A 34 -16.01 5.40 -5.07
CA GLN A 34 -16.69 5.86 -6.27
C GLN A 34 -16.83 7.40 -6.24
N PRO A 35 -16.51 8.10 -7.34
CA PRO A 35 -16.68 9.54 -7.40
C PRO A 35 -18.14 9.96 -7.24
N SER A 36 -19.11 9.10 -7.57
CA SER A 36 -20.54 9.33 -7.33
C SER A 36 -20.94 9.34 -5.84
N SER A 37 -20.05 8.94 -4.93
CA SER A 37 -20.25 8.92 -3.47
C SER A 37 -19.66 10.18 -2.81
N PRO A 38 -20.40 11.30 -2.74
CA PRO A 38 -19.87 12.59 -2.30
C PRO A 38 -19.41 12.60 -0.83
N ASP A 39 -20.10 11.87 0.04
CA ASP A 39 -19.75 11.82 1.46
C ASP A 39 -18.47 11.01 1.69
N GLN A 40 -18.27 9.93 0.93
CA GLN A 40 -17.12 9.05 1.12
C GLN A 40 -15.84 9.63 0.54
N THR A 41 -15.89 10.19 -0.66
CA THR A 41 -14.75 10.93 -1.24
C THR A 41 -14.34 12.11 -0.37
N LYS A 42 -15.30 12.83 0.23
CA LYS A 42 -15.00 13.89 1.20
C LYS A 42 -14.31 13.35 2.46
N THR A 43 -14.78 12.22 2.97
CA THR A 43 -14.27 11.59 4.19
C THR A 43 -12.87 10.99 4.00
N TYR A 44 -12.66 10.27 2.90
CA TYR A 44 -11.45 9.50 2.64
C TYR A 44 -10.38 10.29 1.88
N LEU A 45 -10.78 11.17 0.98
CA LEU A 45 -9.88 11.87 0.06
C LEU A 45 -9.90 13.40 0.23
N GLY A 46 -10.78 13.93 1.09
CA GLY A 46 -10.76 15.32 1.49
C GLY A 46 -11.35 16.31 0.49
N PHE A 47 -11.95 15.85 -0.61
CA PHE A 47 -12.64 16.68 -1.59
C PHE A 47 -14.07 16.17 -1.84
N ALA A 48 -14.97 17.07 -2.22
CA ALA A 48 -16.34 16.69 -2.54
C ALA A 48 -16.38 15.73 -3.74
N GLY A 49 -17.18 14.68 -3.65
CA GLY A 49 -17.40 13.81 -4.80
C GLY A 49 -18.21 14.48 -5.91
N GLY A 50 -18.39 13.71 -6.97
CA GLY A 50 -19.01 14.05 -8.23
C GLY A 50 -18.10 13.59 -9.36
N VAL A 51 -18.65 12.88 -10.34
CA VAL A 51 -17.91 12.46 -11.56
C VAL A 51 -17.35 13.65 -12.33
N ASP A 52 -17.95 14.84 -12.18
CA ASP A 52 -17.50 16.10 -12.77
C ASP A 52 -16.63 16.97 -11.86
N ASN A 53 -16.35 16.51 -10.64
CA ASN A 53 -15.47 17.22 -9.73
C ASN A 53 -14.03 17.27 -10.29
N ALA A 54 -13.45 18.47 -10.33
CA ALA A 54 -12.10 18.68 -10.88
C ALA A 54 -11.02 17.91 -10.10
N SER A 55 -11.13 17.83 -8.77
CA SER A 55 -10.19 17.07 -7.94
C SER A 55 -10.31 15.57 -8.19
N ALA A 56 -11.54 15.04 -8.30
CA ALA A 56 -11.76 13.64 -8.63
C ALA A 56 -11.16 13.24 -9.99
N LYS A 57 -11.31 14.10 -11.01
CA LYS A 57 -10.67 13.90 -12.33
C LYS A 57 -9.15 14.00 -12.26
N ALA A 58 -8.61 14.93 -11.47
CA ALA A 58 -7.17 15.13 -11.34
C ALA A 58 -6.45 13.90 -10.78
N VAL A 59 -7.12 13.11 -9.94
CA VAL A 59 -6.60 11.85 -9.38
C VAL A 59 -7.07 10.60 -10.14
N GLY A 60 -7.76 10.76 -11.26
CA GLY A 60 -8.15 9.65 -12.14
C GLY A 60 -9.32 8.78 -11.64
N LEU A 61 -10.15 9.27 -10.72
CA LEU A 61 -11.31 8.50 -10.22
C LEU A 61 -12.37 8.21 -11.30
N ASP A 62 -12.34 8.92 -12.43
CA ASP A 62 -13.19 8.60 -13.58
C ASP A 62 -12.78 7.27 -14.23
N GLU A 63 -11.49 6.94 -14.24
CA GLU A 63 -11.01 5.65 -14.72
C GLU A 63 -11.34 4.53 -13.75
N PHE A 64 -11.15 4.78 -12.44
CA PHE A 64 -11.55 3.85 -11.40
C PHE A 64 -13.05 3.52 -11.48
N ALA A 65 -13.90 4.53 -11.66
CA ALA A 65 -15.35 4.35 -11.82
C ALA A 65 -15.69 3.47 -13.02
N LYS A 66 -15.00 3.63 -14.17
CA LYS A 66 -15.23 2.77 -15.35
C LYS A 66 -14.86 1.31 -15.09
N LEU A 67 -13.79 1.05 -14.34
CA LEU A 67 -13.38 -0.31 -13.98
C LEU A 67 -14.43 -0.98 -13.08
N LEU A 68 -14.99 -0.23 -12.11
CA LEU A 68 -16.08 -0.72 -11.26
C LEU A 68 -17.36 -0.96 -12.06
N ASP A 69 -17.78 -0.01 -12.89
CA ASP A 69 -18.95 -0.15 -13.76
C ASP A 69 -18.84 -1.38 -14.69
N ASP A 70 -17.64 -1.68 -15.21
CA ASP A 70 -17.41 -2.87 -16.04
C ASP A 70 -17.48 -4.17 -15.24
N ALA A 71 -17.00 -4.16 -13.99
CA ALA A 71 -17.15 -5.27 -13.06
C ALA A 71 -18.62 -5.52 -12.70
N GLU A 72 -19.36 -4.48 -12.31
CA GLU A 72 -20.77 -4.57 -11.90
C GLU A 72 -21.70 -5.03 -13.04
N LYS A 73 -21.37 -4.71 -14.30
CA LYS A 73 -22.12 -5.20 -15.47
C LYS A 73 -22.00 -6.71 -15.66
N GLU A 74 -20.95 -7.34 -15.13
CA GLU A 74 -20.81 -8.80 -15.16
C GLU A 74 -21.67 -9.44 -14.07
N THR A 75 -22.84 -9.95 -14.48
CA THR A 75 -23.87 -10.50 -13.58
C THR A 75 -24.02 -12.01 -13.67
N GLN A 76 -23.35 -12.66 -14.62
CA GLN A 76 -23.53 -14.08 -14.92
C GLN A 76 -22.34 -14.93 -14.47
N ASP A 77 -21.11 -14.42 -14.63
CA ASP A 77 -19.89 -15.12 -14.26
C ASP A 77 -19.14 -14.40 -13.14
N VAL A 78 -19.22 -14.96 -11.94
CA VAL A 78 -18.56 -14.42 -10.74
C VAL A 78 -17.04 -14.41 -10.87
N VAL A 79 -16.44 -15.37 -11.59
CA VAL A 79 -14.97 -15.41 -11.75
C VAL A 79 -14.53 -14.24 -12.59
N THR A 80 -15.19 -14.03 -13.74
CA THR A 80 -14.94 -12.88 -14.60
C THR A 80 -15.21 -11.56 -13.87
N ARG A 81 -16.28 -11.44 -13.08
CA ARG A 81 -16.54 -10.25 -12.25
C ARG A 81 -15.38 -9.98 -11.28
N TYR A 82 -14.89 -11.02 -10.61
CA TYR A 82 -13.82 -10.88 -9.62
C TYR A 82 -12.47 -10.54 -10.25
N ASP A 83 -12.17 -11.03 -11.45
CA ASP A 83 -10.99 -10.61 -12.20
C ASP A 83 -11.06 -9.11 -12.58
N LYS A 84 -12.26 -8.60 -12.91
CA LYS A 84 -12.47 -7.17 -13.15
C LYS A 84 -12.32 -6.33 -11.87
N PHE A 85 -12.87 -6.79 -10.74
CA PHE A 85 -12.63 -6.14 -9.45
C PHE A 85 -11.15 -6.18 -9.05
N ALA A 86 -10.43 -7.25 -9.38
CA ALA A 86 -8.99 -7.30 -9.15
C ALA A 86 -8.23 -6.26 -9.99
N ALA A 87 -8.67 -6.00 -11.22
CA ALA A 87 -8.13 -4.92 -12.03
C ALA A 87 -8.40 -3.52 -11.42
N ALA A 88 -9.61 -3.29 -10.89
CA ALA A 88 -9.93 -2.06 -10.16
C ALA A 88 -9.07 -1.90 -8.89
N GLN A 89 -8.88 -2.98 -8.12
CA GLN A 89 -8.01 -2.98 -6.94
C GLN A 89 -6.54 -2.73 -7.30
N ALA A 90 -6.05 -3.28 -8.41
CA ALA A 90 -4.69 -3.03 -8.89
C ALA A 90 -4.51 -1.55 -9.24
N TRP A 91 -5.46 -0.96 -9.97
CA TRP A 91 -5.47 0.48 -10.25
C TRP A 91 -5.44 1.32 -8.97
N LEU A 92 -6.28 0.97 -7.98
CA LEU A 92 -6.34 1.70 -6.71
C LEU A 92 -5.00 1.62 -5.95
N THR A 93 -4.38 0.44 -5.94
CA THR A 93 -3.06 0.23 -5.32
C THR A 93 -1.98 1.06 -5.99
N ASP A 94 -1.98 1.11 -7.32
CA ASP A 94 -1.00 1.86 -8.10
C ASP A 94 -1.21 3.38 -8.03
N SER A 95 -2.46 3.83 -7.79
CA SER A 95 -2.79 5.26 -7.64
C SER A 95 -2.20 5.90 -6.39
N ALA A 96 -1.88 5.09 -5.37
CA ALA A 96 -1.47 5.54 -4.03
C ALA A 96 -2.46 6.50 -3.32
N LEU A 97 -3.73 6.55 -3.75
CA LEU A 97 -4.78 7.34 -3.09
C LEU A 97 -5.12 6.80 -1.70
N VAL A 98 -4.98 5.50 -1.52
CA VAL A 98 -5.10 4.84 -0.22
C VAL A 98 -3.87 3.97 -0.02
N ILE A 99 -3.32 4.01 1.20
CA ILE A 99 -2.19 3.18 1.60
C ILE A 99 -2.72 2.13 2.59
N PRO A 100 -2.92 0.87 2.16
CA PRO A 100 -3.38 -0.18 3.06
C PRO A 100 -2.37 -0.42 4.17
N THR A 101 -2.77 -0.26 5.43
CA THR A 101 -1.90 -0.47 6.58
C THR A 101 -1.84 -1.96 6.92
N MET A 102 -2.83 -2.52 7.61
CA MET A 102 -2.92 -3.96 7.89
C MET A 102 -4.39 -4.36 8.13
N THR A 103 -4.84 -5.45 7.51
CA THR A 103 -6.14 -6.10 7.83
C THR A 103 -5.98 -7.23 8.85
N SER A 104 -4.76 -7.74 9.03
CA SER A 104 -4.36 -8.73 10.04
C SER A 104 -2.85 -8.64 10.33
N SER A 105 -2.34 -9.38 11.32
CA SER A 105 -0.91 -9.41 11.67
C SER A 105 -0.06 -10.03 10.55
N GLY A 106 0.44 -9.21 9.63
CA GLY A 106 1.36 -9.64 8.57
C GLY A 106 1.44 -8.66 7.40
N ALA A 107 2.65 -8.13 7.17
CA ALA A 107 3.03 -7.18 6.12
C ALA A 107 2.18 -5.90 6.06
N GLY A 108 2.68 -4.84 6.71
CA GLY A 108 2.11 -3.50 6.52
C GLY A 108 2.85 -2.69 5.47
N THR A 109 2.12 -1.88 4.72
CA THR A 109 2.72 -0.89 3.83
C THR A 109 3.41 0.18 4.67
N VAL A 110 4.64 0.53 4.29
CA VAL A 110 5.43 1.55 5.00
C VAL A 110 5.89 2.61 4.02
N VAL A 111 5.59 3.87 4.33
CA VAL A 111 6.24 5.02 3.72
C VAL A 111 7.49 5.33 4.54
N SER A 112 8.66 5.27 3.93
CA SER A 112 9.94 5.42 4.62
C SER A 112 10.95 6.21 3.81
N LYS A 113 11.80 6.97 4.51
CA LYS A 113 13.03 7.59 3.98
C LYS A 113 14.29 6.79 4.34
N VAL A 114 14.14 5.67 5.06
CA VAL A 114 15.27 4.78 5.38
C VAL A 114 15.65 3.97 4.15
N VAL A 115 16.92 4.04 3.74
CA VAL A 115 17.45 3.25 2.63
C VAL A 115 17.21 1.77 2.92
N PRO A 116 16.55 1.01 2.02
CA PRO A 116 16.18 -0.37 2.29
C PRO A 116 17.40 -1.24 2.63
N PHE A 117 17.24 -2.11 3.63
CA PHE A 117 18.27 -3.06 4.08
C PHE A 117 19.56 -2.43 4.67
N SER A 118 19.60 -1.12 4.90
CA SER A 118 20.73 -0.44 5.57
C SER A 118 20.78 -0.72 7.08
N GLY A 119 19.61 -0.77 7.73
CA GLY A 119 19.48 -1.01 9.16
C GLY A 119 19.76 -2.46 9.58
N PRO A 120 19.97 -2.71 10.88
CA PRO A 120 20.22 -4.04 11.40
C PRO A 120 18.96 -4.91 11.29
N SER A 121 19.13 -6.13 10.81
CA SER A 121 18.09 -7.16 10.77
C SER A 121 18.38 -8.22 11.83
N SER A 122 17.40 -8.55 12.67
CA SER A 122 17.49 -9.66 13.60
C SER A 122 16.20 -10.47 13.62
N GLN A 123 16.33 -11.80 13.59
CA GLN A 123 15.19 -12.70 13.77
C GLN A 123 14.84 -12.91 15.25
N THR A 124 15.80 -12.69 16.16
CA THR A 124 15.61 -12.86 17.60
C THR A 124 16.36 -11.78 18.40
N GLY A 125 15.97 -11.56 19.64
CA GLY A 125 16.59 -10.56 20.51
C GLY A 125 16.24 -9.11 20.17
N ASN A 126 16.88 -8.16 20.85
CA ASN A 126 16.54 -6.74 20.76
C ASN A 126 17.22 -5.99 19.60
N LYS A 127 18.18 -6.59 18.88
CA LYS A 127 18.97 -5.97 17.80
C LYS A 127 18.21 -5.72 16.48
N GLY A 128 16.92 -5.38 16.57
CA GLY A 128 16.06 -5.04 15.45
C GLY A 128 15.88 -3.53 15.27
N SER A 129 14.66 -3.10 14.99
CA SER A 129 14.28 -1.72 14.64
C SER A 129 14.57 -0.65 15.70
N THR A 130 14.96 -1.03 16.92
CA THR A 130 15.36 -0.09 17.99
C THR A 130 16.83 0.35 17.91
N TYR A 131 17.60 -0.18 16.97
CA TYR A 131 19.01 0.14 16.77
C TYR A 131 19.23 0.92 15.47
N PHE A 132 19.86 2.09 15.58
CA PHE A 132 20.11 2.99 14.44
C PHE A 132 21.47 2.79 13.76
N LYS A 133 22.28 1.83 14.22
CA LYS A 133 23.60 1.60 13.64
C LYS A 133 23.46 1.13 12.19
N TYR A 134 24.19 1.78 11.27
CA TYR A 134 24.14 1.56 9.81
C TYR A 134 22.85 1.98 9.11
N VAL A 135 21.87 2.54 9.83
CA VAL A 135 20.67 3.10 9.19
C VAL A 135 21.07 4.31 8.35
N GLU A 136 20.83 4.21 7.05
CA GLU A 136 21.01 5.29 6.10
C GLU A 136 19.65 5.90 5.77
N VAL A 137 19.60 7.21 5.63
CA VAL A 137 18.38 7.96 5.26
C VAL A 137 18.62 8.71 3.95
N GLN A 138 17.58 8.79 3.13
CA GLN A 138 17.55 9.55 1.88
C GLN A 138 16.56 10.71 1.98
N ASP A 139 16.72 11.70 1.11
CA ASP A 139 15.90 12.91 1.13
C ASP A 139 14.44 12.63 0.74
N GLU A 140 14.25 11.83 -0.30
CA GLU A 140 12.94 11.45 -0.85
C GLU A 140 12.46 10.09 -0.32
N PRO A 141 11.13 9.84 -0.26
CA PRO A 141 10.60 8.52 0.06
C PRO A 141 11.16 7.42 -0.86
N VAL A 142 11.33 6.22 -0.31
CA VAL A 142 11.81 5.06 -1.07
C VAL A 142 10.82 4.72 -2.17
N THR A 143 11.31 4.74 -3.41
CA THR A 143 10.56 4.27 -4.59
C THR A 143 10.61 2.75 -4.69
N LYS A 144 9.61 2.16 -5.38
CA LYS A 144 9.60 0.73 -5.70
C LYS A 144 10.91 0.27 -6.36
N LYS A 145 11.41 1.05 -7.32
CA LYS A 145 12.66 0.75 -8.03
C LYS A 145 13.87 0.71 -7.08
N GLN A 146 13.98 1.67 -6.16
CA GLN A 146 15.06 1.69 -5.16
C GLN A 146 14.96 0.47 -4.23
N TYR A 147 13.76 0.13 -3.79
CA TYR A 147 13.52 -1.04 -2.96
C TYR A 147 13.92 -2.34 -3.67
N ASP A 148 13.46 -2.55 -4.91
CA ASP A 148 13.75 -3.76 -5.68
C ASP A 148 15.26 -3.93 -5.91
N GLN A 149 15.96 -2.85 -6.29
CA GLN A 149 17.41 -2.85 -6.47
C GLN A 149 18.16 -3.17 -5.18
N ALA A 150 17.77 -2.54 -4.07
CA ALA A 150 18.39 -2.79 -2.77
C ALA A 150 18.12 -4.22 -2.29
N ARG A 151 16.93 -4.77 -2.58
CA ARG A 151 16.55 -6.15 -2.25
C ARG A 151 17.37 -7.16 -3.03
N GLU A 152 17.54 -6.97 -4.33
CA GLU A 152 18.37 -7.85 -5.17
C GLU A 152 19.83 -7.86 -4.69
N LYS A 153 20.39 -6.67 -4.42
CA LYS A 153 21.73 -6.52 -3.85
C LYS A 153 21.84 -7.25 -2.50
N TRP A 154 20.91 -7.00 -1.58
CA TRP A 154 20.90 -7.61 -0.25
C TRP A 154 20.79 -9.13 -0.30
N LEU A 155 19.94 -9.68 -1.19
CA LEU A 155 19.80 -11.13 -1.35
C LEU A 155 21.10 -11.79 -1.83
N LYS A 156 21.82 -11.14 -2.76
CA LYS A 156 23.12 -11.61 -3.23
C LYS A 156 24.17 -11.58 -2.13
N GLU A 157 24.33 -10.44 -1.45
CA GLU A 157 25.29 -10.28 -0.35
C GLU A 157 25.00 -11.26 0.80
N LYS A 158 23.72 -11.48 1.12
CA LYS A 158 23.30 -12.46 2.12
C LYS A 158 23.66 -13.89 1.71
N ALA A 159 23.45 -14.27 0.45
CA ALA A 159 23.82 -15.60 -0.05
C ALA A 159 25.34 -15.83 0.05
N ASP A 160 26.14 -14.84 -0.35
CA ASP A 160 27.61 -14.90 -0.26
C ASP A 160 28.09 -14.96 1.20
N SER A 161 27.53 -14.13 2.07
CA SER A 161 27.83 -14.12 3.51
C SER A 161 27.49 -15.46 4.17
N ASN A 162 26.33 -16.03 3.86
CA ASN A 162 25.90 -17.32 4.41
C ASN A 162 26.79 -18.47 3.94
N LYS A 163 27.17 -18.48 2.65
CA LYS A 163 28.09 -19.48 2.10
C LYS A 163 29.45 -19.42 2.80
N LYS A 164 29.99 -18.22 3.00
CA LYS A 164 31.25 -18.02 3.74
C LYS A 164 31.14 -18.53 5.18
N ALA A 165 30.09 -18.16 5.89
CA ALA A 165 29.86 -18.60 7.26
C ALA A 165 29.77 -20.14 7.37
N GLN A 166 29.10 -20.80 6.42
CA GLN A 166 29.02 -22.27 6.36
C GLN A 166 30.40 -22.91 6.16
N GLN A 167 31.21 -22.38 5.23
CA GLN A 167 32.58 -22.88 4.98
C GLN A 167 33.51 -22.67 6.19
N GLU A 168 33.35 -21.57 6.92
CA GLU A 168 34.12 -21.29 8.14
C GLU A 168 33.69 -22.22 9.28
N LEU A 169 32.39 -22.49 9.41
CA LEU A 169 31.84 -23.43 10.40
C LEU A 169 32.38 -24.85 10.17
N GLU A 170 32.38 -25.34 8.92
CA GLU A 170 32.92 -26.66 8.56
C GLU A 170 34.40 -26.81 8.94
N LYS A 171 35.20 -25.73 8.84
CA LYS A 171 36.61 -25.75 9.27
C LYS A 171 36.78 -25.68 10.79
N HIS A 172 35.78 -25.16 11.49
CA HIS A 172 35.81 -24.95 12.93
C HIS A 172 35.37 -26.18 13.72
N VAL A 173 34.42 -26.95 13.18
CA VAL A 173 33.96 -28.21 13.78
C VAL A 173 34.98 -29.31 13.45
N LYS A 174 35.70 -29.77 14.47
CA LYS A 174 36.59 -30.95 14.44
C LYS A 174 35.87 -32.17 14.97
#